data_AF-A0A1T4LFX6-F1
#
_entry.id   AF-A0A1T4LFX6-F1
#
_cell.length_a   1.000
_cell.length_b   1.000
_cell.length_c   1.000
_cell.angle_alpha   90.00
_cell.angle_beta   90.00
_cell.angle_gamma   90.00
#
_symmetry.space_group_name_H-M   'P 1'
#
loop_
_entity.id
_entity.type
_entity.pdbx_description
1 polymer ?
#
loop_
_entity_poly.entity_id
_entity_poly.type
_entity_poly.pdbx_seq_one_letter_code
_entity_poly.pdbx_strand_id
1 'polypeptide(L)'
;MRADYINPILHSIMDTLTRITHCVPCPGKIKVKKHELSQGIVTGLVNLQINEEFGSIALSFSQDLILNIASEQQHQVQHKIDHSMLNMAGRITHMACQGAREYLSQHSDIFMLSNPKVFLGFRQKIHHCCHQPKLMVQFETPAGICFSEFSFAQMGEVILSRH
;
A
#
# COMPACT_ATOMS: atom_id res chain seq x y z
N MET A 1 -3.12 12.81 -12.28
CA MET A 1 -2.26 11.69 -11.87
C MET A 1 -1.85 10.89 -13.09
N ARG A 2 -0.54 10.72 -13.33
CA ARG A 2 -0.04 10.05 -14.54
C ARG A 2 -0.12 8.53 -14.39
N ALA A 3 -0.64 7.85 -15.40
CA ALA A 3 -0.68 6.38 -15.43
C ALA A 3 0.74 5.77 -15.28
N ASP A 4 1.74 6.52 -15.73
CA ASP A 4 3.17 6.23 -15.67
C ASP A 4 3.69 5.91 -14.25
N TYR A 5 3.03 6.37 -13.18
CA TYR A 5 3.42 6.05 -11.80
C TYR A 5 2.53 5.00 -11.14
N ILE A 6 1.24 5.00 -11.48
CA ILE A 6 0.27 4.05 -10.90
C ILE A 6 0.59 2.62 -11.34
N ASN A 7 0.85 2.40 -12.63
CA ASN A 7 1.07 1.06 -13.15
C ASN A 7 2.32 0.39 -12.54
N PRO A 8 3.50 1.06 -12.46
CA PRO A 8 4.66 0.53 -11.73
C PRO A 8 4.36 0.10 -10.30
N ILE A 9 3.58 0.90 -9.57
CA ILE A 9 3.24 0.60 -8.19
C ILE A 9 2.31 -0.62 -8.12
N LEU A 10 1.31 -0.70 -9.01
CA LEU A 10 0.40 -1.85 -9.07
C LEU A 10 1.16 -3.15 -9.39
N HIS A 11 2.09 -3.12 -10.34
CA HIS A 11 2.96 -4.26 -10.64
C HIS A 11 3.78 -4.67 -9.42
N SER A 12 4.41 -3.72 -8.74
CA SER A 12 5.20 -4.04 -7.56
C SER A 12 4.38 -4.57 -6.38
N ILE A 13 3.14 -4.10 -6.19
CA ILE A 13 2.22 -4.67 -5.20
C ILE A 13 1.89 -6.12 -5.58
N MET A 14 1.55 -6.39 -6.84
CA MET A 14 1.28 -7.76 -7.30
C MET A 14 2.45 -8.69 -7.05
N ASP A 15 3.67 -8.30 -7.41
CA ASP A 15 4.88 -9.11 -7.20
C ASP A 15 5.17 -9.32 -5.73
N THR A 16 5.01 -8.27 -4.93
CA THR A 16 5.22 -8.33 -3.49
C THR A 16 4.24 -9.30 -2.85
N LEU A 17 2.95 -9.18 -3.18
CA LEU A 17 1.92 -10.10 -2.70
C LEU A 17 2.18 -11.53 -3.19
N THR A 18 2.58 -11.71 -4.45
CA THR A 18 2.90 -13.03 -5.02
C THR A 18 4.03 -13.70 -4.27
N ARG A 19 5.10 -12.94 -3.97
CA ARG A 19 6.27 -13.44 -3.26
C ARG A 19 6.00 -13.77 -1.79
N ILE A 20 5.12 -13.02 -1.10
CA ILE A 20 4.84 -13.27 0.32
C ILE A 20 3.72 -14.29 0.56
N THR A 21 2.78 -14.44 -0.38
CA THR A 21 1.64 -15.37 -0.26
C THR A 21 1.82 -16.63 -1.10
N HIS A 22 2.88 -16.69 -1.91
CA HIS A 22 3.14 -17.77 -2.88
C HIS A 22 1.98 -17.98 -3.88
N CYS A 23 1.14 -16.96 -4.09
CA CYS A 23 -0.03 -16.99 -4.95
C CYS A 23 -0.16 -15.67 -5.71
N VAL A 24 -0.47 -15.74 -7.01
CA VAL A 24 -0.72 -14.54 -7.80
C VAL A 24 -2.08 -13.95 -7.40
N PRO A 25 -2.14 -12.74 -6.82
CA PRO A 25 -3.41 -12.14 -6.44
C PRO A 25 -4.25 -11.77 -7.68
N CYS A 26 -5.57 -11.84 -7.56
CA CYS A 26 -6.51 -11.36 -8.58
C CYS A 26 -6.79 -9.87 -8.35
N PRO A 27 -6.32 -8.95 -9.22
CA PRO A 27 -6.62 -7.53 -9.09
C PRO A 27 -8.06 -7.21 -9.52
N GLY A 28 -8.77 -6.46 -8.69
CA GLY A 28 -10.08 -5.90 -9.02
C GLY A 28 -9.99 -4.61 -9.85
N LYS A 29 -11.14 -4.01 -10.14
CA LYS A 29 -11.21 -2.74 -10.88
C LYS A 29 -10.67 -1.58 -10.04
N ILE A 30 -9.91 -0.68 -10.68
CA ILE A 30 -9.52 0.61 -10.12
C ILE A 30 -10.77 1.43 -9.84
N LYS A 31 -10.89 1.97 -8.62
CA LYS A 31 -11.99 2.82 -8.17
C LYS A 31 -11.46 4.12 -7.58
N VAL A 32 -12.19 5.21 -7.78
CA VAL A 32 -11.98 6.43 -6.99
C VAL A 32 -12.64 6.26 -5.64
N LYS A 33 -11.84 6.29 -4.58
CA LYS A 33 -12.29 6.15 -3.20
C LYS A 33 -12.85 7.49 -2.70
N LYS A 34 -14.11 7.47 -2.26
CA LYS A 34 -14.85 8.66 -1.79
C LYS A 34 -14.79 8.88 -0.27
N HIS A 35 -14.14 7.99 0.48
CA HIS A 35 -14.04 8.06 1.95
C HIS A 35 -12.61 7.81 2.42
N GLU A 36 -12.31 8.17 3.67
CA GLU A 36 -10.97 8.01 4.25
C GLU A 36 -10.78 6.71 5.04
N LEU A 37 -11.84 5.91 5.18
CA LEU A 37 -11.84 4.73 6.03
C LEU A 37 -11.13 3.55 5.35
N SER A 38 -10.18 2.90 6.02
CA SER A 38 -9.57 1.65 5.56
C SER A 38 -10.61 0.52 5.44
N GLN A 39 -10.33 -0.47 4.60
CA GLN A 39 -11.19 -1.65 4.43
C GLN A 39 -10.62 -2.93 5.08
N GLY A 40 -9.36 -2.88 5.53
CA GLY A 40 -8.71 -3.95 6.29
C GLY A 40 -8.69 -3.70 7.79
N ILE A 41 -8.10 -4.64 8.54
CA ILE A 41 -7.92 -4.59 9.99
C ILE A 41 -6.51 -4.12 10.40
N VAL A 42 -5.50 -4.39 9.56
CA VAL A 42 -4.14 -3.85 9.72
C VAL A 42 -3.77 -3.10 8.45
N THR A 43 -3.28 -1.87 8.59
CA THR A 43 -2.91 -1.03 7.45
C THR A 43 -1.48 -0.54 7.60
N GLY A 44 -0.66 -0.70 6.56
CA GLY A 44 0.62 -0.01 6.42
C GLY A 44 0.47 1.18 5.47
N LEU A 45 1.17 2.28 5.75
CA LEU A 45 1.20 3.50 4.93
C LEU A 45 2.64 3.96 4.76
N VAL A 46 3.04 4.23 3.52
CA VAL A 46 4.35 4.79 3.18
C VAL A 46 4.14 6.00 2.28
N ASN A 47 4.80 7.11 2.63
CA ASN A 47 4.90 8.25 1.74
C ASN A 47 6.05 8.04 0.78
N LEU A 48 5.89 8.48 -0.45
CA LEU A 48 6.92 8.43 -1.47
C LEU A 48 7.01 9.74 -2.23
N GLN A 49 8.18 9.98 -2.79
CA GLN A 49 8.44 11.04 -3.76
C GLN A 49 9.06 10.40 -5.00
N ILE A 50 8.52 10.77 -6.16
CA ILE A 50 9.07 10.42 -7.47
C ILE A 50 9.29 11.74 -8.21
N ASN A 51 10.54 12.14 -8.39
CA ASN A 51 10.90 13.46 -8.93
C ASN A 51 10.20 14.60 -8.16
N GLU A 52 9.33 15.36 -8.82
CA GLU A 52 8.56 16.47 -8.23
C GLU A 52 7.15 16.07 -7.78
N GLU A 53 6.78 14.79 -7.88
CA GLU A 53 5.51 14.27 -7.40
C GLU A 53 5.66 13.64 -6.02
N PHE A 54 4.74 14.00 -5.12
CA PHE A 54 4.62 13.39 -3.80
C PHE A 54 3.38 12.53 -3.78
N GLY A 55 3.46 11.43 -3.05
CA GLY A 55 2.30 10.58 -2.84
C GLY A 55 2.43 9.72 -1.61
N SER A 56 1.41 8.90 -1.41
CA SER A 56 1.41 7.87 -0.39
C SER A 56 0.63 6.65 -0.81
N ILE A 57 1.18 5.49 -0.44
CA ILE A 57 0.62 4.17 -0.69
C ILE A 57 0.19 3.59 0.64
N ALA A 58 -1.06 3.15 0.75
CA ALA A 58 -1.53 2.38 1.89
C ALA A 58 -1.93 0.98 1.45
N LEU A 59 -1.51 -0.05 2.19
CA LEU A 59 -1.99 -1.43 2.03
C LEU A 59 -2.75 -1.83 3.30
N SER A 60 -4.05 -2.09 3.16
CA SER A 60 -4.92 -2.57 4.23
C SER A 60 -5.22 -4.05 4.02
N PHE A 61 -4.89 -4.88 5.01
CA PHE A 61 -5.04 -6.33 4.94
C PHE A 61 -6.29 -6.76 5.71
N SER A 62 -7.08 -7.67 5.14
CA SER A 62 -8.10 -8.41 5.91
C SER A 62 -7.44 -9.22 7.03
N GLN A 63 -8.21 -9.55 8.08
CA GLN A 63 -7.70 -10.35 9.20
C GLN A 63 -7.14 -11.69 8.76
N ASP A 64 -7.89 -12.41 7.91
CA ASP A 64 -7.49 -13.74 7.45
C ASP A 64 -6.19 -13.68 6.66
N LEU A 65 -6.06 -12.73 5.73
CA LEU A 65 -4.83 -12.53 4.96
C LEU A 65 -3.62 -12.24 5.83
N ILE A 66 -3.69 -11.28 6.78
CA ILE A 66 -2.50 -10.92 7.58
C ILE A 66 -2.11 -12.03 8.55
N LEU A 67 -3.09 -12.77 9.10
CA LEU A 67 -2.81 -13.95 9.94
C LEU A 67 -2.21 -15.09 9.12
N ASN A 68 -2.68 -15.32 7.89
CA ASN A 68 -2.12 -16.33 7.00
C ASN A 68 -0.65 -16.01 6.67
N ILE A 69 -0.37 -14.79 6.21
CA ILE A 69 1.01 -14.36 5.89
C ILE A 69 1.90 -14.52 7.13
N ALA A 70 1.43 -14.10 8.30
CA ALA A 70 2.20 -14.24 9.53
C ALA A 70 2.45 -15.69 9.91
N SER A 71 1.46 -16.57 9.69
CA SER A 71 1.58 -18.00 9.97
C SER A 71 2.61 -18.67 9.08
N GLU A 72 2.62 -18.34 7.79
CA GLU A 72 3.61 -18.83 6.83
C GLU A 72 5.01 -18.35 7.18
N GLN A 73 5.20 -17.05 7.44
CA GLN A 73 6.54 -16.50 7.72
C GLN A 73 7.14 -17.01 9.03
N GLN A 74 6.31 -17.27 10.04
CA GLN A 74 6.77 -17.75 11.35
C GLN A 74 6.77 -19.27 11.47
N HIS A 75 6.30 -20.00 10.45
CA HIS A 75 6.11 -21.45 10.48
C HIS A 75 5.26 -21.91 11.69
N GLN A 76 4.32 -21.07 12.14
CA GLN A 76 3.44 -21.33 13.28
C GLN A 76 2.10 -20.63 13.08
N VAL A 77 0.99 -21.33 13.33
CA VAL A 77 -0.36 -20.79 13.18
C VAL A 77 -0.59 -19.60 14.12
N GLN A 78 -1.03 -18.48 13.54
CA GLN A 78 -1.35 -17.25 14.24
C GLN A 78 -2.87 -17.05 14.31
N HIS A 79 -3.38 -16.74 15.50
CA HIS A 79 -4.82 -16.59 15.74
C HIS A 79 -5.23 -15.18 16.16
N LYS A 80 -4.26 -14.31 16.47
CA LYS A 80 -4.50 -12.98 17.02
C LYS A 80 -3.62 -11.96 16.33
N ILE A 81 -4.16 -10.77 16.13
CA ILE A 81 -3.38 -9.65 15.63
C ILE A 81 -2.59 -9.07 16.80
N ASP A 82 -1.28 -9.00 16.65
CA ASP A 82 -0.37 -8.38 17.59
C ASP A 82 0.62 -7.45 16.87
N HIS A 83 1.63 -6.97 17.60
CA HIS A 83 2.66 -6.07 17.07
C HIS A 83 3.46 -6.67 15.89
N SER A 84 3.59 -8.00 15.80
CA SER A 84 4.23 -8.68 14.67
C SER A 84 3.46 -8.38 13.38
N MET A 85 2.13 -8.50 13.40
CA MET A 85 1.28 -8.27 12.23
C MET A 85 1.33 -6.81 11.78
N LEU A 86 1.38 -5.87 12.73
CA LEU A 86 1.57 -4.44 12.42
C LEU A 86 2.93 -4.22 11.72
N ASN A 87 4.02 -4.70 12.31
CA ASN A 87 5.35 -4.61 11.72
C ASN A 87 5.40 -5.25 10.33
N MET A 88 4.74 -6.40 10.16
CA MET A 88 4.68 -7.11 8.89
C MET A 88 3.94 -6.31 7.82
N ALA A 89 2.77 -5.74 8.14
CA ALA A 89 2.04 -4.87 7.22
C ALA A 89 2.89 -3.65 6.80
N GLY A 90 3.62 -3.04 7.74
CA GLY A 90 4.56 -1.95 7.45
C GLY A 90 5.69 -2.38 6.51
N ARG A 91 6.33 -3.54 6.78
CA ARG A 91 7.39 -4.10 5.94
C ARG A 91 6.91 -4.45 4.53
N ILE A 92 5.73 -5.08 4.41
CA ILE A 92 5.14 -5.42 3.11
C ILE A 92 4.84 -4.15 2.32
N THR A 93 4.25 -3.15 2.96
CA THR A 93 3.95 -1.85 2.32
C THR A 93 5.22 -1.17 1.83
N HIS A 94 6.24 -1.08 2.68
CA HIS A 94 7.53 -0.49 2.30
C HIS A 94 8.20 -1.25 1.15
N MET A 95 8.15 -2.58 1.18
CA MET A 95 8.71 -3.44 0.14
C MET A 95 7.99 -3.28 -1.21
N ALA A 96 6.66 -3.16 -1.21
CA ALA A 96 5.90 -2.86 -2.42
C ALA A 96 6.18 -1.44 -2.96
N CYS A 97 6.40 -0.46 -2.08
CA CYS A 97 6.84 0.86 -2.52
C CYS A 97 8.24 0.81 -3.14
N GLN A 98 9.17 0.10 -2.48
CA GLN A 98 10.56 0.00 -2.93
C GLN A 98 10.70 -0.71 -4.27
N GLY A 99 9.95 -1.80 -4.48
CA GLY A 99 9.97 -2.55 -5.73
C GLY A 99 9.40 -1.78 -6.93
N ALA A 100 8.56 -0.77 -6.70
CA ALA A 100 8.01 0.06 -7.78
C ALA A 100 9.12 0.73 -8.61
N ARG A 101 10.29 0.97 -8.01
CA ARG A 101 11.47 1.53 -8.69
C ARG A 101 11.96 0.69 -9.86
N GLU A 102 11.79 -0.63 -9.82
CA GLU A 102 12.19 -1.54 -10.92
C GLU A 102 11.31 -1.37 -12.16
N TYR A 103 10.09 -0.86 -11.96
CA TYR A 103 9.10 -0.65 -13.01
C TYR A 103 9.07 0.80 -13.52
N LEU A 104 9.84 1.71 -12.91
CA LEU A 104 9.99 3.07 -13.38
C LEU A 104 10.94 3.09 -14.58
N SER A 105 10.50 3.72 -15.68
CA SER A 105 11.23 3.73 -16.95
C SER A 105 12.56 4.48 -16.91
N GLN A 106 12.75 5.39 -15.95
CA GLN A 106 13.93 6.25 -15.87
C GLN A 106 14.78 5.92 -14.64
N HIS A 107 15.96 5.36 -14.87
CA HIS A 107 16.90 4.98 -13.81
C HIS A 107 17.51 6.19 -13.05
N SER A 108 17.22 7.41 -13.51
CA SER A 108 17.66 8.68 -12.93
C SER A 108 16.61 9.38 -12.06
N ASP A 109 15.44 8.77 -11.84
CA ASP A 109 14.38 9.38 -11.04
C ASP A 109 14.77 9.49 -9.57
N ILE A 110 14.49 10.65 -8.96
CA ILE A 110 14.57 10.80 -7.51
C ILE A 110 13.47 9.92 -6.93
N PHE A 111 13.85 8.90 -6.16
CA PHE A 111 12.92 7.98 -5.52
C PHE A 111 13.20 7.91 -4.03
N MET A 112 12.33 8.53 -3.22
CA MET A 112 12.47 8.56 -1.75
C MET A 112 11.25 7.98 -1.08
N LEU A 113 11.47 7.25 0.02
CA LEU A 113 10.43 6.64 0.84
C LEU A 113 10.53 7.09 2.29
N SER A 114 9.38 7.28 2.94
CA SER A 114 9.35 7.43 4.40
C SER A 114 9.39 6.07 5.10
N ASN A 115 9.75 6.07 6.39
CA ASN A 115 9.46 4.93 7.25
C ASN A 115 7.94 4.62 7.22
N PRO A 116 7.56 3.33 7.28
CA PRO A 116 6.16 2.94 7.27
C PRO A 116 5.47 3.37 8.57
N LYS A 117 4.23 3.85 8.42
CA LYS A 117 3.28 4.01 9.51
C LYS A 117 2.30 2.85 9.50
N VAL A 118 1.89 2.40 10.68
CA VAL A 118 1.01 1.23 10.83
C VAL A 118 -0.20 1.57 11.67
N PHE A 119 -1.35 1.02 11.29
CA PHE A 119 -2.64 1.27 11.93
C PHE A 119 -3.34 -0.06 12.20
N LEU A 120 -3.97 -0.17 13.36
CA LEU A 120 -4.79 -1.30 13.77
C LEU A 120 -6.24 -0.85 13.95
N GLY A 121 -7.16 -1.62 13.38
CA GLY A 121 -8.59 -1.42 13.49
C GLY A 121 -9.29 -1.40 12.14
N PHE A 122 -10.56 -1.81 12.15
CA PHE A 122 -11.42 -1.72 10.98
C PHE A 122 -11.92 -0.28 10.80
N ARG A 123 -12.00 0.18 9.54
CA ARG A 123 -12.46 1.54 9.19
C ARG A 123 -11.70 2.65 9.90
N GLN A 124 -10.38 2.51 10.02
CA GLN A 124 -9.52 3.59 10.50
C GLN A 124 -9.41 4.70 9.48
N LYS A 125 -9.34 5.95 9.93
CA LYS A 125 -9.08 7.09 9.03
C LYS A 125 -7.62 7.05 8.60
N ILE A 126 -7.39 6.84 7.31
CA ILE A 126 -6.06 6.86 6.71
C ILE A 126 -5.85 8.21 6.02
N HIS A 127 -5.02 9.03 6.64
CA HIS A 127 -4.62 10.33 6.11
C HIS A 127 -3.43 10.16 5.17
N HIS A 128 -3.71 10.23 3.87
CA HIS A 128 -2.68 10.32 2.84
C HIS A 128 -2.00 11.69 2.91
N CYS A 129 -0.77 11.79 2.41
CA CYS A 129 -0.04 13.05 2.41
C CYS A 129 -0.64 14.10 1.46
N CYS A 130 -1.42 13.66 0.46
CA CYS A 130 -2.07 14.49 -0.54
C CYS A 130 -3.59 14.45 -0.38
N HIS A 131 -4.25 15.61 -0.53
CA HIS A 131 -5.71 15.78 -0.48
C HIS A 131 -6.43 15.40 -1.78
N GLN A 132 -5.69 14.95 -2.79
CA GLN A 132 -6.24 14.52 -4.07
C GLN A 132 -7.11 13.25 -3.93
N PRO A 133 -8.04 13.00 -4.87
CA PRO A 133 -8.84 11.78 -4.89
C PRO A 133 -7.97 10.54 -4.83
N LYS A 134 -8.31 9.63 -3.91
CA LYS A 134 -7.55 8.40 -3.66
C LYS A 134 -8.00 7.34 -4.65
N LEU A 135 -7.09 6.67 -5.35
CA LEU A 135 -7.41 5.47 -6.11
C LEU A 135 -7.32 4.25 -5.20
N MET A 136 -8.19 3.28 -5.44
CA MET A 136 -8.24 2.02 -4.72
C MET A 136 -8.27 0.84 -5.68
N VAL A 137 -7.51 -0.20 -5.36
CA VAL A 137 -7.56 -1.52 -6.01
C VAL A 137 -7.63 -2.58 -4.92
N GLN A 138 -8.46 -3.60 -5.13
CA GLN A 138 -8.50 -4.78 -4.27
C GLN A 138 -7.68 -5.90 -4.93
N PHE A 139 -6.89 -6.60 -4.14
CA PHE A 139 -6.10 -7.76 -4.56
C PHE A 139 -6.61 -8.96 -3.77
N GLU A 140 -7.34 -9.84 -4.45
CA GLU A 140 -7.93 -11.03 -3.85
C GLU A 140 -6.92 -12.18 -3.88
N THR A 141 -6.78 -12.87 -2.76
CA THR A 141 -5.99 -14.10 -2.62
C THR A 141 -6.86 -15.19 -2.00
N PRO A 142 -6.45 -16.48 -2.04
CA PRO A 142 -7.19 -17.55 -1.37
C PRO A 142 -7.37 -17.33 0.13
N ALA A 143 -6.44 -16.61 0.77
CA ALA A 143 -6.45 -16.35 2.22
C ALA A 143 -7.18 -15.06 2.62
N GLY A 144 -7.52 -14.19 1.67
CA GLY A 144 -8.22 -12.94 1.96
C GLY A 144 -7.89 -11.83 0.98
N ILE A 145 -8.09 -10.57 1.41
CA ILE A 145 -8.04 -9.41 0.52
C ILE A 145 -7.02 -8.40 1.04
N CYS A 146 -6.19 -7.88 0.12
CA CYS A 146 -5.39 -6.69 0.33
C CYS A 146 -6.02 -5.52 -0.43
N PHE A 147 -6.32 -4.43 0.26
CA PHE A 147 -6.83 -3.20 -0.34
C PHE A 147 -5.69 -2.20 -0.44
N SER A 148 -5.35 -1.77 -1.66
CA SER A 148 -4.34 -0.74 -1.88
C SER A 148 -5.00 0.62 -2.10
N GLU A 149 -4.38 1.67 -1.57
CA GLU A 149 -4.80 3.06 -1.77
C GLU A 149 -3.63 3.91 -2.26
N PHE A 150 -3.89 4.77 -3.24
CA PHE A 150 -2.90 5.63 -3.87
C PHE A 150 -3.40 7.07 -3.85
N SER A 151 -2.53 8.01 -3.48
CA SER A 151 -2.76 9.44 -3.65
C SER A 151 -1.46 10.09 -4.07
N PHE A 152 -1.49 10.86 -5.15
CA PHE A 152 -0.34 11.60 -5.68
C PHE A 152 -0.74 13.02 -6.03
N ALA A 153 0.16 13.96 -5.81
CA ALA A 153 0.03 15.36 -6.19
C ALA A 153 1.39 15.92 -6.62
N GLN A 154 1.38 16.91 -7.50
CA GLN A 154 2.59 17.65 -7.85
C GLN A 154 2.96 18.60 -6.70
N MET A 155 4.26 18.84 -6.48
CA MET A 155 4.78 19.65 -5.38
C MET A 155 4.11 21.03 -5.22
N GLY A 156 3.71 21.68 -6.32
CA GLY A 156 2.99 22.96 -6.30
C GLY A 156 1.59 22.90 -5.68
N GLU A 157 0.89 21.76 -5.78
CA GLU A 157 -0.46 21.58 -5.23
C GLU A 157 -0.45 21.29 -3.72
N VAL A 158 0.64 20.69 -3.21
CA VAL A 158 0.77 20.33 -1.80
C VAL A 158 0.88 21.58 -0.92
N ILE A 159 1.57 22.62 -1.40
CA ILE A 159 1.79 23.89 -0.67
C ILE A 159 0.49 24.70 -0.53
N LEU A 160 -0.35 24.71 -1.56
CA LEU A 160 -1.63 25.44 -1.56
C LEU A 160 -2.68 24.82 -0.62
N SER A 161 -2.54 23.53 -0.27
CA SER A 161 -3.48 22.83 0.61
C SER A 161 -3.22 23.00 2.12
N ARG A 162 -2.18 23.76 2.50
CA ARG A 162 -1.77 23.99 3.89
C ARG A 162 -2.04 25.42 4.41
N HIS A 163 -2.79 26.23 3.66
CA HIS A 163 -3.21 27.57 4.06
C HIS A 163 -4.74 27.66 4.17
#